data_AF-A0A9K3NPL2-F1
#
_entry.id   AF-A0A9K3NPL2-F1
#
_cell.length_a   1.000
_cell.length_b   1.000
_cell.length_c   1.000
_cell.angle_alpha   90.00
_cell.angle_beta   90.00
_cell.angle_gamma   90.00
#
_symmetry.space_group_name_H-M   'P 1'
#
loop_
_entity.id
_entity.type
_entity.pdbx_description
1 polymer ?
#
loop_
_entity_poly.entity_id
_entity_poly.type
_entity_poly.pdbx_seq_one_letter_code
_entity_poly.pdbx_strand_id
1 'polypeptide(L)'
;MLEKCSVMFEEYSYVWLEHLNELEIEDFSNFEPELEFVKFILARSPNLKKVILLTRKVDKNEESEMLKILLRVPRASPVEIIVVSY
;
A
#
# COMPACT_ATOMS: atom_id res chain seq x y z
N MET A 1 10.86 8.91 -15.05
CA MET A 1 9.93 9.06 -13.91
C MET A 1 10.15 8.01 -12.80
N LEU A 2 10.91 6.94 -13.03
CA LEU A 2 11.19 5.87 -12.04
C LEU A 2 12.03 6.29 -10.82
N GLU A 3 12.84 7.35 -10.90
CA GLU A 3 13.75 7.73 -9.81
C GLU A 3 13.04 8.27 -8.56
N LYS A 4 11.85 8.85 -8.67
CA LYS A 4 11.20 9.55 -7.54
C LYS A 4 10.70 8.62 -6.44
N CYS A 5 10.15 7.45 -6.78
CA CYS A 5 9.59 6.56 -5.77
C CYS A 5 10.69 5.90 -4.93
N SER A 6 11.81 5.50 -5.54
CA SER A 6 12.97 4.96 -4.82
C SER A 6 13.56 6.01 -3.86
N VAL A 7 13.64 7.27 -4.30
CA VAL A 7 14.14 8.39 -3.47
C VAL A 7 13.25 8.61 -2.22
N MET A 8 11.93 8.41 -2.33
CA MET A 8 11.01 8.51 -1.20
C MET A 8 11.35 7.49 -0.08
N PHE A 9 11.76 6.27 -0.41
CA PHE A 9 12.05 5.27 0.61
C PHE A 9 13.33 5.54 1.41
N GLU A 10 14.33 6.15 0.76
CA GLU A 10 15.61 6.51 1.38
C GLU A 10 15.48 7.77 2.25
N GLU A 11 14.86 8.84 1.73
CA GLU A 11 14.69 10.11 2.45
C GLU A 11 13.82 9.97 3.71
N TYR A 12 12.83 9.09 3.68
CA TYR A 12 11.94 8.85 4.82
C TYR A 12 12.27 7.55 5.56
N SER A 13 13.49 7.00 5.39
CA SER A 13 13.92 5.73 6.01
C SER A 13 13.80 5.68 7.54
N TYR A 14 13.94 6.82 8.20
CA TYR A 14 13.82 6.96 9.65
C TYR A 14 12.38 7.09 10.16
N VAL A 15 11.40 7.26 9.26
CA VAL A 15 9.99 7.41 9.65
C VAL A 15 9.38 6.04 9.92
N TRP A 16 8.88 5.90 11.15
CA TRP A 16 8.06 4.77 11.59
C TRP A 16 6.66 5.26 11.96
N LEU A 17 5.66 4.56 11.47
CA LEU A 17 4.25 4.88 11.65
C LEU A 17 3.68 4.00 12.77
N GLU A 18 4.30 4.10 13.95
CA GLU A 18 4.02 3.24 15.10
C GLU A 18 2.59 3.38 15.66
N HIS A 19 1.90 4.47 15.36
CA HIS A 19 0.53 4.71 15.81
C HIS A 19 -0.52 4.42 14.72
N LEU A 20 -0.10 4.14 13.49
CA LEU A 20 -1.02 3.83 12.40
C LEU A 20 -1.58 2.42 12.60
N ASN A 21 -2.88 2.33 12.90
CA ASN A 21 -3.58 1.07 13.09
C ASN A 21 -4.38 0.65 11.85
N GLU A 22 -4.93 1.62 11.12
CA GLU A 22 -5.78 1.39 9.95
C GLU A 22 -5.45 2.43 8.87
N LEU A 23 -5.46 2.00 7.60
CA LEU A 23 -5.31 2.85 6.43
C LEU A 23 -6.51 2.62 5.51
N GLU A 24 -7.13 3.70 5.06
CA GLU A 24 -8.14 3.69 4.01
C GLU A 24 -7.70 4.64 2.90
N ILE A 25 -7.74 4.16 1.65
CA ILE A 25 -7.48 4.99 0.46
C ILE A 25 -8.70 4.89 -0.44
N GLU A 26 -9.34 6.04 -0.65
CA GLU A 26 -10.40 6.21 -1.62
C GLU A 26 -9.84 6.43 -3.03
N ASP A 27 -10.62 6.09 -4.06
CA ASP A 27 -10.24 6.34 -5.46
C ASP A 27 -8.90 5.70 -5.89
N PHE A 28 -8.51 4.60 -5.26
CA PHE A 28 -7.25 3.91 -5.55
C PHE A 28 -7.23 3.45 -7.01
N SER A 29 -6.32 4.01 -7.80
CA SER A 29 -6.21 3.80 -9.24
C SER A 29 -5.17 2.75 -9.62
N ASN A 30 -4.46 2.20 -8.63
CA ASN A 30 -3.40 1.20 -8.80
C ASN A 30 -2.26 1.71 -9.71
N PHE A 31 -2.05 3.02 -9.75
CA PHE A 31 -0.86 3.58 -10.38
C PHE A 31 0.36 3.38 -9.50
N GLU A 32 1.53 3.29 -10.15
CA GLU A 32 2.80 3.00 -9.49
C GLU A 32 3.08 3.87 -8.25
N PRO A 33 2.83 5.19 -8.23
CA PRO A 33 3.05 6.00 -7.03
C PRO A 33 2.16 5.62 -5.84
N GLU A 34 0.89 5.30 -6.09
CA GLU A 34 -0.05 4.88 -5.04
C GLU A 34 0.36 3.52 -4.47
N LEU A 35 0.76 2.61 -5.35
CA LEU A 35 1.23 1.29 -4.96
C LEU A 35 2.51 1.38 -4.12
N GLU A 36 3.48 2.21 -4.53
CA GLU A 36 4.69 2.47 -3.75
C GLU A 36 4.39 3.13 -2.40
N PHE A 37 3.40 4.02 -2.34
CA PHE A 37 2.95 4.58 -1.07
C PHE A 37 2.40 3.49 -0.14
N VAL A 38 1.52 2.60 -0.62
CA VAL A 38 1.01 1.48 0.19
C VAL A 38 2.16 0.57 0.65
N LYS A 39 3.13 0.26 -0.22
CA LYS A 39 4.32 -0.52 0.15
C LYS A 39 5.12 0.15 1.28
N PHE A 40 5.31 1.46 1.20
CA PHE A 40 5.95 2.24 2.26
C PHE A 40 5.20 2.12 3.58
N ILE A 41 3.88 2.31 3.56
CA ILE A 41 3.06 2.18 4.76
C ILE A 41 3.18 0.78 5.36
N LEU A 42 3.05 -0.28 4.55
CA LEU A 42 3.19 -1.68 5.01
C LEU A 42 4.56 -1.95 5.66
N ALA A 43 5.64 -1.43 5.07
CA ALA A 43 6.99 -1.65 5.56
C ALA A 43 7.31 -0.87 6.85
N ARG A 44 6.60 0.22 7.13
CA ARG A 44 6.93 1.18 8.20
C ARG A 44 5.92 1.29 9.32
N SER A 45 4.82 0.54 9.27
CA SER A 45 3.73 0.63 10.24
C SER A 45 3.65 -0.64 11.10
N PRO A 46 4.41 -0.74 12.20
CA PRO A 46 4.51 -1.97 12.99
C PRO A 46 3.21 -2.34 13.74
N ASN A 47 2.25 -1.41 13.84
CA ASN A 47 0.96 -1.65 14.49
C ASN A 47 -0.22 -1.60 13.52
N LEU A 48 0.05 -1.57 12.21
CA LEU A 48 -1.00 -1.59 11.19
C LEU A 48 -1.71 -2.95 11.22
N LYS A 49 -3.03 -2.93 11.22
CA LYS A 49 -3.89 -4.11 11.28
C LYS A 49 -4.70 -4.26 10.00
N LYS A 50 -5.10 -3.14 9.40
CA LYS A 50 -6.04 -3.14 8.28
C LYS A 50 -5.68 -2.09 7.24
N VAL A 51 -5.77 -2.49 5.97
CA VAL A 51 -5.66 -1.61 4.79
C VAL A 51 -6.90 -1.83 3.94
N ILE A 52 -7.60 -0.75 3.61
CA ILE A 52 -8.77 -0.75 2.73
C ILE A 52 -8.44 0.09 1.50
N LEU A 53 -8.50 -0.51 0.32
CA LEU A 53 -8.31 0.16 -0.97
C LEU A 53 -9.64 0.18 -1.72
N LEU A 54 -10.28 1.35 -1.80
CA LEU A 54 -11.51 1.54 -2.56
C LEU A 54 -11.17 1.95 -3.98
N THR A 55 -11.56 1.15 -4.96
CA THR A 55 -11.16 1.35 -6.35
C THR A 55 -12.37 1.47 -7.29
N ARG A 56 -12.30 2.40 -8.24
CA ARG A 56 -13.31 2.52 -9.30
C ARG A 56 -13.16 1.37 -10.27
N LYS A 57 -14.24 0.60 -10.53
CA LYS A 57 -14.29 -0.59 -11.42
C LYS A 57 -13.02 -0.86 -12.24
N VAL A 58 -12.10 -1.58 -11.61
CA VAL A 58 -10.90 -2.13 -12.22
C VAL A 58 -11.27 -3.50 -12.80
N ASP A 59 -10.63 -3.90 -13.89
CA ASP A 59 -10.69 -5.29 -14.33
C ASP A 59 -10.30 -6.21 -13.16
N LYS A 60 -11.04 -7.32 -12.95
CA LYS A 60 -10.77 -8.29 -11.88
C LYS A 60 -9.34 -8.83 -11.94
N ASN A 61 -8.77 -8.87 -13.15
CA ASN A 61 -7.39 -9.28 -13.37
C ASN A 61 -6.39 -8.29 -12.73
N GLU A 62 -6.62 -6.99 -12.88
CA GLU A 62 -5.76 -5.94 -12.30
C GLU A 62 -5.84 -5.93 -10.77
N GLU A 63 -7.03 -6.13 -10.18
CA GLU A 63 -7.20 -6.31 -8.73
C GLU A 63 -6.37 -7.49 -8.20
N SER A 64 -6.44 -8.63 -8.88
CA SER A 64 -5.67 -9.83 -8.52
C SER A 64 -4.16 -9.61 -8.62
N GLU A 65 -3.67 -8.97 -9.68
CA GLU A 65 -2.24 -8.70 -9.84
C GLU A 65 -1.71 -7.72 -8.77
N MET A 66 -2.48 -6.68 -8.46
CA MET A 66 -2.16 -5.75 -7.38
C MET A 66 -2.05 -6.47 -6.02
N LEU A 67 -3.03 -7.31 -5.68
CA LEU A 67 -3.01 -8.08 -4.44
C LEU A 67 -1.79 -9.00 -4.38
N LYS A 68 -1.43 -9.68 -5.48
CA LYS A 68 -0.21 -10.50 -5.55
C LYS A 68 1.05 -9.69 -5.27
N ILE A 69 1.12 -8.45 -5.76
CA ILE A 69 2.26 -7.55 -5.50
C ILE A 69 2.29 -7.19 -4.01
N LEU A 70 1.19 -6.67 -3.46
CA LEU A 70 1.12 -6.22 -2.06
C LEU A 70 1.38 -7.36 -1.06
N LEU A 71 0.92 -8.58 -1.36
CA LEU A 71 1.14 -9.73 -0.50
C LEU A 71 2.62 -10.14 -0.38
N ARG A 72 3.44 -9.84 -1.39
CA ARG A 72 4.88 -10.16 -1.43
C ARG A 72 5.77 -9.11 -0.77
N VAL A 73 5.21 -7.96 -0.39
CA VAL A 73 5.97 -6.83 0.15
C VAL A 73 6.37 -7.11 1.60
N PRO A 74 7.62 -6.79 2.00
CA PRO A 74 8.03 -6.81 3.40
C PRO A 74 7.13 -5.91 4.24
N ARG A 75 6.60 -6.44 5.34
CA ARG A 75 5.67 -5.72 6.22
C ARG A 75 6.13 -5.77 7.66
N ALA A 76 5.95 -4.67 8.38
CA ALA A 76 6.33 -4.58 9.79
C ALA A 76 5.37 -5.33 10.72
N SER A 77 4.16 -5.66 10.24
CA SER A 77 3.13 -6.40 11.00
C SER A 77 2.30 -7.32 10.10
N PRO A 78 1.57 -8.30 10.67
CA PRO A 78 0.47 -8.97 9.99
C PRO A 78 -0.67 -7.98 9.72
N VAL A 79 -0.92 -7.69 8.44
CA VAL A 79 -1.94 -6.72 7.99
C VAL A 79 -2.97 -7.44 7.12
N GLU A 80 -4.25 -7.21 7.40
CA GLU A 80 -5.37 -7.56 6.52
C GLU A 80 -5.50 -6.51 5.42
N ILE A 81 -5.46 -6.93 4.15
CA ILE A 81 -5.61 -6.05 2.99
C ILE A 81 -6.93 -6.39 2.32
N ILE A 82 -7.81 -5.39 2.23
CA ILE A 82 -9.13 -5.50 1.62
C ILE A 82 -9.17 -4.55 0.42
N VAL A 83 -9.59 -5.08 -0.73
CA VAL A 83 -9.86 -4.29 -1.92
C VAL A 83 -11.36 -4.30 -2.15
N VAL A 84 -11.95 -3.13 -2.32
CA VAL A 84 -13.38 -2.99 -2.58
C VAL A 84 -13.55 -2.22 -3.88
N SER A 85 -14.18 -2.85 -4.86
CA SER A 85 -14.56 -2.19 -6.10
C SER A 85 -15.99 -1.65 -6.01
N TYR A 86 -16.20 -0.44 -6.54
CA TYR A 86 -17.51 0.20 -6.64
C TYR A 86 -17.79 0.76 -8.05
#